data_AF-A0A6N7ZXW3-F1
#
_entry.id   AF-A0A6N7ZXW3-F1
#
_cell.length_a   1.000
_cell.length_b   1.000
_cell.length_c   1.000
_cell.angle_alpha   90.00
_cell.angle_beta   90.00
_cell.angle_gamma   90.00
#
_symmetry.space_group_name_H-M   'P 1'
#
loop_
_entity.id
_entity.type
_entity.pdbx_description
1 polymer ?
#
loop_
_entity_poly.entity_id
_entity_poly.type
_entity_poly.pdbx_seq_one_letter_code
_entity_poly.pdbx_strand_id
1 'polypeptide(L)'
;MRPALFVLACLSSTTALAAPAFPVVGTGQVECFSDSIGIPCPESGQPFHGQDAQHPAHEPHYVDNSDGTVTDTNTNLMWQKSPDTNGDGVVNAADKMTYEQAVEATKKFELAGKTDWRLPTIKELYSLITFNGTDSFGPQNADGAVILPFIDARYFDYAPGDEKAGERYIDSQFATSTLYEPGTGPFKDKTMFGVNFADGRIKGYGLQMPGGRGEKTFYVLLVRGNEGYGVNDFKDNGDGTVTDRTSGLMWSKADNGEGVDWNQALAFVQERNAENYLGYDDWRLPNAKELQNIVDYDRSPDMTGSAAIDPVFATTQVTK
;
A
#
# COMPACT_ATOMS: atom_id res chain seq x y z
N MET A 1 17.10 68.26 20.63
CA MET A 1 16.23 67.09 20.84
C MET A 1 16.02 66.41 19.49
N ARG A 2 16.55 65.21 19.28
CA ARG A 2 16.33 64.39 18.07
C ARG A 2 15.31 63.30 18.42
N PRO A 3 14.28 63.02 17.59
CA PRO A 3 13.35 61.94 17.86
C PRO A 3 13.98 60.60 17.47
N ALA A 4 13.82 59.60 18.33
CA ALA A 4 14.21 58.22 18.04
C ALA A 4 13.13 57.55 17.19
N LEU A 5 13.52 57.02 16.03
CA LEU A 5 12.69 56.24 15.14
C LEU A 5 12.68 54.78 15.65
N PHE A 6 11.52 54.29 16.12
CA PHE A 6 11.34 52.89 16.44
C PHE A 6 10.97 52.12 15.18
N VAL A 7 11.87 51.26 14.71
CA VAL A 7 11.58 50.29 13.65
C VAL A 7 10.97 49.06 14.31
N LEU A 8 9.69 48.82 14.05
CA LEU A 8 8.98 47.61 14.47
C LEU A 8 9.37 46.48 13.51
N ALA A 9 10.19 45.55 13.96
CA ALA A 9 10.50 44.34 13.20
C ALA A 9 9.32 43.37 13.30
N CYS A 10 8.55 43.23 12.21
CA CYS A 10 7.61 42.13 12.05
C CYS A 10 8.39 40.82 11.91
N LEU A 11 8.41 40.01 12.97
CA LEU A 11 8.85 38.63 12.91
C LEU A 11 7.74 37.81 12.25
N SER A 12 7.86 37.57 10.94
CA SER A 12 7.10 36.54 10.25
C SER A 12 7.50 35.19 10.83
N SER A 13 6.62 34.60 11.63
CA SER A 13 6.81 33.23 12.14
C SER A 13 6.53 32.27 11.00
N THR A 14 7.58 31.82 10.32
CA THR A 14 7.50 30.65 9.45
C THR A 14 7.38 29.42 10.36
N THR A 15 6.16 28.91 10.52
CA THR A 15 5.95 27.57 11.06
C THR A 15 6.60 26.58 10.11
N ALA A 16 7.79 26.09 10.47
CA ALA A 16 8.37 24.94 9.79
C ALA A 16 7.38 23.77 9.93
N LEU A 17 6.94 23.19 8.82
CA LEU A 17 6.24 21.91 8.86
C LEU A 17 7.17 20.90 9.54
N ALA A 18 6.65 20.16 10.52
CA ALA A 18 7.35 18.99 11.03
C ALA A 18 7.65 18.04 9.85
N ALA A 19 8.83 17.44 9.84
CA ALA A 19 9.18 16.42 8.86
C ALA A 19 8.14 15.27 8.91
N PRO A 20 7.83 14.63 7.77
CA PRO A 20 6.87 13.53 7.74
C PRO A 20 7.32 12.43 8.71
N ALA A 21 6.35 11.86 9.42
CA ALA A 21 6.58 10.78 10.36
C ALA A 21 7.07 9.50 9.66
N PHE A 22 6.63 9.28 8.41
CA PHE A 22 7.11 8.20 7.54
C PHE A 22 6.83 8.54 6.06
N PRO A 23 7.75 8.27 5.12
CA PRO A 23 7.42 8.27 3.70
C PRO A 23 6.51 7.08 3.32
N VAL A 24 5.62 7.27 2.34
CA VAL A 24 4.97 6.15 1.66
C VAL A 24 5.99 5.50 0.72
N VAL A 25 6.19 4.19 0.86
CA VAL A 25 7.13 3.43 0.02
C VAL A 25 6.69 3.50 -1.44
N GLY A 26 7.66 3.68 -2.34
CA GLY A 26 7.44 3.63 -3.79
C GLY A 26 7.00 2.25 -4.28
N THR A 27 6.40 2.23 -5.46
CA THR A 27 5.89 1.00 -6.09
C THR A 27 7.01 0.15 -6.69
N GLY A 28 8.17 0.75 -7.00
CA GLY A 28 9.24 0.12 -7.77
C GLY A 28 8.92 -0.01 -9.26
N GLN A 29 7.84 0.64 -9.73
CA GLN A 29 7.47 0.64 -11.15
C GLN A 29 8.37 1.61 -11.92
N VAL A 30 9.03 1.10 -12.96
CA VAL A 30 9.96 1.88 -13.82
C VAL A 30 9.51 1.93 -15.28
N GLU A 31 8.41 1.26 -15.61
CA GLU A 31 7.87 1.17 -16.96
C GLU A 31 6.59 2.01 -17.09
N CYS A 32 6.38 2.52 -18.31
CA CYS A 32 5.18 3.26 -18.67
C CYS A 32 4.30 2.42 -19.60
N PHE A 33 3.00 2.69 -19.58
CA PHE A 33 2.01 1.91 -20.30
C PHE A 33 1.06 2.82 -21.09
N SER A 34 0.59 2.33 -22.23
CA SER A 34 -0.66 2.78 -22.83
C SER A 34 -1.82 1.96 -22.24
N ASP A 35 -3.03 2.10 -22.77
CA ASP A 35 -4.18 1.31 -22.33
C ASP A 35 -4.01 -0.22 -22.51
N SER A 36 -3.09 -0.65 -23.38
CA SER A 36 -2.99 -2.07 -23.79
C SER A 36 -1.60 -2.69 -23.65
N ILE A 37 -0.54 -1.89 -23.71
CA ILE A 37 0.85 -2.37 -23.80
C ILE A 37 1.81 -1.45 -23.06
N GLY A 38 2.98 -1.99 -22.69
CA GLY A 38 4.13 -1.20 -22.28
C GLY A 38 4.66 -0.32 -23.43
N ILE A 39 5.07 0.90 -23.09
CA ILE A 39 5.60 1.91 -24.02
C ILE A 39 6.83 2.60 -23.39
N PRO A 40 7.72 3.20 -24.20
CA PRO A 40 8.68 4.16 -23.68
C PRO A 40 7.95 5.28 -22.92
N CYS A 41 8.51 5.73 -21.80
CA CYS A 41 7.89 6.78 -21.00
C CYS A 41 7.71 8.07 -21.81
N PRO A 42 6.46 8.56 -22.00
CA PRO A 42 6.19 9.69 -22.88
C PRO A 42 6.78 11.01 -22.37
N GLU A 43 7.19 11.88 -23.29
CA GLU A 43 7.65 13.23 -22.96
C GLU A 43 6.48 14.14 -22.52
N SER A 44 6.78 15.24 -21.84
CA SER A 44 5.77 16.23 -21.44
C SER A 44 4.93 16.69 -22.63
N GLY A 45 3.60 16.70 -22.47
CA GLY A 45 2.64 17.05 -23.51
C GLY A 45 2.24 15.92 -24.46
N GLN A 46 2.85 14.73 -24.35
CA GLN A 46 2.41 13.55 -25.09
C GLN A 46 1.30 12.79 -24.32
N PRO A 47 0.44 12.03 -25.04
CA PRO A 47 -0.49 11.10 -24.39
C PRO A 47 0.23 10.16 -23.43
N PHE A 48 -0.44 9.80 -22.34
CA PHE A 48 0.10 8.96 -21.27
C PHE A 48 1.33 9.50 -20.51
N HIS A 49 1.67 10.80 -20.63
CA HIS A 49 2.70 11.42 -19.79
C HIS A 49 2.20 11.63 -18.34
N GLY A 50 3.11 11.47 -17.37
CA GLY A 50 2.85 11.71 -15.95
C GLY A 50 2.50 10.46 -15.14
N GLN A 51 2.90 9.28 -15.62
CA GLN A 51 2.71 8.00 -14.92
C GLN A 51 3.64 7.85 -13.72
N ASP A 52 3.37 6.85 -12.87
CA ASP A 52 4.13 6.52 -11.66
C ASP A 52 5.65 6.46 -11.91
N ALA A 53 6.08 5.73 -12.95
CA ALA A 53 7.48 5.60 -13.34
C ALA A 53 8.19 6.92 -13.73
N GLN A 54 7.45 8.02 -13.86
CA GLN A 54 7.96 9.34 -14.24
C GLN A 54 8.05 10.31 -13.06
N HIS A 55 7.63 9.87 -11.86
CA HIS A 55 7.67 10.68 -10.65
C HIS A 55 8.67 10.12 -9.64
N PRO A 56 9.34 10.98 -8.85
CA PRO A 56 10.18 10.50 -7.76
C PRO A 56 9.38 9.69 -6.73
N ALA A 57 9.93 8.57 -6.30
CA ALA A 57 9.34 7.73 -5.27
C ALA A 57 10.38 7.33 -4.22
N HIS A 58 9.92 6.98 -3.02
CA HIS A 58 10.77 6.40 -1.99
C HIS A 58 10.99 4.91 -2.28
N GLU A 59 11.90 4.60 -3.20
CA GLU A 59 12.19 3.23 -3.63
C GLU A 59 12.37 2.28 -2.42
N PRO A 60 11.78 1.07 -2.47
CA PRO A 60 11.93 0.09 -1.39
C PRO A 60 13.40 -0.11 -1.01
N HIS A 61 13.71 0.05 0.27
CA HIS A 61 15.08 -0.07 0.76
C HIS A 61 15.11 -0.93 2.01
N TYR A 62 15.74 -2.11 1.87
CA TYR A 62 15.79 -3.15 2.88
C TYR A 62 17.21 -3.42 3.35
N VAL A 63 17.35 -3.77 4.62
CA VAL A 63 18.60 -4.24 5.24
C VAL A 63 18.35 -5.63 5.82
N ASP A 64 19.08 -6.63 5.33
CA ASP A 64 19.13 -7.95 5.95
C ASP A 64 20.02 -7.88 7.19
N ASN A 65 19.43 -8.13 8.37
CA ASN A 65 20.15 -8.06 9.65
C ASN A 65 20.96 -9.33 9.94
N SER A 66 20.92 -10.34 9.06
CA SER A 66 21.63 -11.62 9.19
C SER A 66 21.27 -12.43 10.44
N ASP A 67 20.09 -12.18 11.02
CA ASP A 67 19.55 -12.85 12.22
C ASP A 67 18.12 -13.39 12.02
N GLY A 68 17.70 -13.50 10.76
CA GLY A 68 16.35 -13.88 10.37
C GLY A 68 15.38 -12.70 10.25
N THR A 69 15.85 -11.46 10.42
CA THR A 69 15.03 -10.25 10.26
C THR A 69 15.49 -9.35 9.11
N VAL A 70 14.54 -8.58 8.56
CA VAL A 70 14.77 -7.57 7.52
C VAL A 70 14.24 -6.23 7.99
N THR A 71 15.04 -5.17 7.93
CA THR A 71 14.60 -3.81 8.24
C THR A 71 14.27 -3.05 6.96
N ASP A 72 13.06 -2.51 6.88
CA ASP A 72 12.66 -1.52 5.88
C ASP A 72 12.98 -0.12 6.42
N THR A 73 13.94 0.56 5.79
CA THR A 73 14.41 1.87 6.28
C THR A 73 13.51 3.03 5.86
N ASN A 74 12.58 2.82 4.93
CA ASN A 74 11.58 3.84 4.60
C ASN A 74 10.49 3.87 5.67
N THR A 75 10.01 2.70 6.08
CA THR A 75 8.90 2.59 7.03
C THR A 75 9.36 2.51 8.49
N ASN A 76 10.64 2.24 8.74
CA ASN A 76 11.19 1.87 10.05
C ASN A 76 10.51 0.64 10.67
N LEU A 77 9.97 -0.23 9.81
CA LEU A 77 9.45 -1.54 10.20
C LEU A 77 10.57 -2.57 10.13
N MET A 78 10.51 -3.55 11.03
CA MET A 78 11.36 -4.73 10.99
C MET A 78 10.46 -5.95 10.82
N TRP A 79 10.80 -6.79 9.86
CA TRP A 79 10.04 -7.94 9.42
C TRP A 79 10.78 -9.22 9.75
N GLN A 80 10.06 -10.30 10.01
CA GLN A 80 10.65 -11.63 9.87
C GLN A 80 11.01 -11.83 8.39
N LYS A 81 12.12 -12.54 8.12
CA LYS A 81 12.60 -12.77 6.76
C LYS A 81 11.77 -13.79 5.99
N SER A 82 11.26 -14.80 6.69
CA SER A 82 10.66 -15.99 6.10
C SER A 82 9.30 -16.31 6.70
N PRO A 83 8.29 -16.71 5.91
CA PRO A 83 7.06 -17.29 6.42
C PRO A 83 7.16 -18.80 6.73
N ASP A 84 8.35 -19.41 6.65
CA ASP A 84 8.58 -20.80 7.09
C ASP A 84 8.28 -20.93 8.59
N THR A 85 7.20 -21.61 8.93
CA THR A 85 6.73 -21.74 10.31
C THR A 85 7.17 -23.06 10.95
N ASN A 86 7.71 -23.99 10.16
CA ASN A 86 8.13 -25.30 10.62
C ASN A 86 9.67 -25.45 10.73
N GLY A 87 10.42 -24.54 10.12
CA GLY A 87 11.88 -24.43 10.21
C GLY A 87 12.66 -25.41 9.33
N ASP A 88 12.04 -25.99 8.31
CA ASP A 88 12.68 -26.91 7.35
C ASP A 88 13.42 -26.19 6.21
N GLY A 89 13.31 -24.86 6.12
CA GLY A 89 13.91 -24.02 5.10
C GLY A 89 13.16 -24.04 3.76
N VAL A 90 11.94 -24.57 3.72
CA VAL A 90 11.13 -24.69 2.50
C VAL A 90 9.74 -24.11 2.73
N VAL A 91 9.51 -22.89 2.22
CA VAL A 91 8.17 -22.28 2.25
C VAL A 91 7.20 -23.07 1.35
N ASN A 92 6.14 -23.65 1.92
CA ASN A 92 5.11 -24.39 1.20
C ASN A 92 3.77 -24.43 1.98
N ALA A 93 2.80 -25.24 1.52
CA ALA A 93 1.48 -25.33 2.15
C ALA A 93 1.51 -25.73 3.64
N ALA A 94 2.54 -26.46 4.09
CA ALA A 94 2.72 -26.85 5.49
C ALA A 94 3.00 -25.67 6.42
N ASP A 95 3.46 -24.53 5.89
CA ASP A 95 3.76 -23.33 6.68
C ASP A 95 2.55 -22.43 6.93
N LYS A 96 1.42 -22.74 6.30
CA LYS A 96 0.22 -21.93 6.38
C LYS A 96 -0.55 -22.23 7.65
N MET A 97 -1.12 -21.17 8.23
CA MET A 97 -1.91 -21.22 9.45
C MET A 97 -3.33 -20.72 9.19
N THR A 98 -4.32 -21.26 9.90
CA THR A 98 -5.61 -20.57 10.00
C THR A 98 -5.41 -19.20 10.66
N TYR A 99 -6.35 -18.28 10.46
CA TYR A 99 -6.25 -16.95 11.07
C TYR A 99 -6.10 -17.01 12.60
N GLU A 100 -6.88 -17.87 13.24
CA GLU A 100 -6.85 -18.05 14.70
C GLU A 100 -5.51 -18.65 15.16
N GLN A 101 -4.97 -19.62 14.42
CA GLN A 101 -3.63 -20.16 14.67
C GLN A 101 -2.55 -19.08 14.53
N ALA A 102 -2.62 -18.23 13.49
CA ALA A 102 -1.67 -17.14 13.27
C ALA A 102 -1.67 -16.14 14.44
N VAL A 103 -2.87 -15.76 14.93
CA VAL A 103 -3.02 -14.88 16.10
C VAL A 103 -2.41 -15.51 17.35
N GLU A 104 -2.66 -16.79 17.61
CA GLU A 104 -2.12 -17.47 18.79
C GLU A 104 -0.61 -17.73 18.71
N ALA A 105 -0.09 -18.07 17.52
CA ALA A 105 1.33 -18.28 17.29
C ALA A 105 2.12 -16.97 17.51
N THR A 106 1.60 -15.85 17.02
CA THR A 106 2.22 -14.52 17.16
C THR A 106 2.47 -14.15 18.62
N LYS A 107 1.54 -14.47 19.54
CA LYS A 107 1.67 -14.15 20.99
C LYS A 107 2.87 -14.79 21.67
N LYS A 108 3.40 -15.87 21.10
CA LYS A 108 4.51 -16.65 21.64
C LYS A 108 5.76 -16.55 20.75
N PHE A 109 5.70 -15.75 19.70
CA PHE A 109 6.75 -15.68 18.69
C PHE A 109 7.94 -14.87 19.22
N GLU A 110 9.13 -15.48 19.13
CA GLU A 110 10.39 -14.84 19.45
C GLU A 110 11.36 -15.04 18.28
N LEU A 111 11.97 -13.94 17.82
CA LEU A 111 12.96 -13.95 16.76
C LEU A 111 13.97 -12.84 17.02
N ALA A 112 15.26 -13.12 16.81
CA ALA A 112 16.36 -12.19 17.08
C ALA A 112 16.34 -11.58 18.50
N GLY A 113 15.90 -12.35 19.51
CA GLY A 113 15.74 -11.90 20.89
C GLY A 113 14.67 -10.83 21.10
N LYS A 114 13.70 -10.73 20.17
CA LYS A 114 12.56 -9.81 20.21
C LYS A 114 11.26 -10.58 20.36
N THR A 115 10.34 -10.03 21.16
CA THR A 115 9.06 -10.65 21.51
C THR A 115 7.85 -9.73 21.24
N ASP A 116 8.08 -8.55 20.67
CA ASP A 116 7.09 -7.53 20.32
C ASP A 116 6.59 -7.67 18.87
N TRP A 117 6.56 -8.91 18.36
CA TRP A 117 6.09 -9.22 17.02
C TRP A 117 4.56 -9.20 16.96
N ARG A 118 4.02 -8.73 15.83
CA ARG A 118 2.58 -8.68 15.55
C ARG A 118 2.28 -9.08 14.11
N LEU A 119 1.03 -9.47 13.85
CA LEU A 119 0.50 -9.51 12.49
C LEU A 119 0.49 -8.08 11.92
N PRO A 120 0.97 -7.88 10.68
CA PRO A 120 0.99 -6.56 10.06
C PRO A 120 -0.43 -6.05 9.83
N THR A 121 -0.64 -4.75 9.84
CA THR A 121 -1.85 -4.17 9.22
C THR A 121 -1.79 -4.36 7.71
N ILE A 122 -2.92 -4.19 7.01
CA ILE A 122 -2.91 -4.25 5.55
C ILE A 122 -2.03 -3.16 4.92
N LYS A 123 -1.97 -1.94 5.51
CA LYS A 123 -1.09 -0.86 5.03
C LYS A 123 0.39 -1.24 5.19
N GLU A 124 0.75 -1.88 6.30
CA GLU A 124 2.12 -2.38 6.53
C GLU A 124 2.47 -3.49 5.54
N LEU A 125 1.64 -4.53 5.39
CA LEU A 125 1.97 -5.63 4.47
C LEU A 125 1.99 -5.18 3.01
N TYR A 126 1.12 -4.24 2.63
CA TYR A 126 1.09 -3.66 1.28
C TYR A 126 2.35 -2.84 0.96
N SER A 127 3.04 -2.29 1.98
CA SER A 127 4.29 -1.55 1.75
C SER A 127 5.38 -2.41 1.13
N LEU A 128 5.34 -3.73 1.33
CA LEU A 128 6.28 -4.70 0.76
C LEU A 128 6.01 -5.03 -0.71
N ILE A 129 4.83 -4.70 -1.26
CA ILE A 129 4.53 -5.03 -2.66
C ILE A 129 5.47 -4.28 -3.60
N THR A 130 6.05 -4.96 -4.57
CA THR A 130 6.73 -4.33 -5.71
C THR A 130 5.91 -4.54 -6.97
N PHE A 131 5.62 -3.46 -7.71
CA PHE A 131 4.81 -3.48 -8.94
C PHE A 131 5.63 -3.74 -10.21
N ASN A 132 6.79 -4.39 -10.04
CA ASN A 132 7.65 -4.89 -11.11
C ASN A 132 7.66 -6.43 -11.21
N GLY A 133 6.78 -7.10 -10.45
CA GLY A 133 6.54 -8.54 -10.57
C GLY A 133 5.78 -8.90 -11.84
N THR A 134 5.78 -10.19 -12.18
CA THR A 134 5.07 -10.74 -13.34
C THR A 134 4.18 -11.88 -12.87
N ASP A 135 2.86 -11.77 -13.09
CA ASP A 135 1.90 -12.81 -12.67
C ASP A 135 1.76 -13.93 -13.70
N SER A 136 1.24 -15.07 -13.25
CA SER A 136 1.02 -16.26 -14.09
C SER A 136 -0.18 -16.14 -15.03
N PHE A 137 -0.84 -14.98 -15.14
CA PHE A 137 -2.06 -14.78 -15.96
C PHE A 137 -1.88 -13.74 -17.07
N GLY A 138 -0.71 -13.09 -17.14
CA GLY A 138 -0.41 -12.09 -18.16
C GLY A 138 -0.37 -12.67 -19.58
N PRO A 139 -0.69 -11.85 -20.61
CA PRO A 139 -0.61 -12.24 -22.02
C PRO A 139 0.83 -12.57 -22.48
N GLN A 140 1.83 -12.34 -21.63
CA GLN A 140 3.23 -12.70 -21.85
C GLN A 140 3.55 -14.17 -21.55
N ASN A 141 2.56 -15.00 -21.20
CA ASN A 141 2.72 -16.46 -21.05
C ASN A 141 2.91 -17.18 -22.40
N ALA A 142 3.71 -16.61 -23.31
CA ALA A 142 4.44 -17.43 -24.26
C ALA A 142 5.41 -18.32 -23.46
N ASP A 143 5.56 -19.58 -23.88
CA ASP A 143 6.41 -20.56 -23.21
C ASP A 143 7.76 -19.96 -22.77
N GLY A 144 8.04 -19.96 -21.46
CA GLY A 144 9.32 -19.51 -20.89
C GLY A 144 9.36 -18.12 -20.23
N ALA A 145 8.22 -17.46 -20.03
CA ALA A 145 8.18 -16.22 -19.23
C ALA A 145 8.62 -16.46 -17.78
N VAL A 146 9.51 -15.59 -17.27
CA VAL A 146 9.96 -15.64 -15.88
C VAL A 146 8.86 -15.03 -15.01
N ILE A 147 8.30 -15.85 -14.11
CA ILE A 147 7.34 -15.40 -13.10
C ILE A 147 8.12 -14.84 -11.92
N LEU A 148 7.94 -13.56 -11.64
CA LEU A 148 8.58 -12.84 -10.54
C LEU A 148 7.52 -12.48 -9.50
N PRO A 149 7.75 -12.79 -8.21
CA PRO A 149 6.81 -12.38 -7.18
C PRO A 149 6.81 -10.86 -7.02
N PHE A 150 5.68 -10.34 -6.56
CA PHE A 150 5.49 -8.92 -6.28
C PHE A 150 6.03 -8.54 -4.89
N ILE A 151 7.14 -9.15 -4.47
CA ILE A 151 7.92 -8.87 -3.26
C ILE A 151 9.40 -9.04 -3.59
N ASP A 152 10.27 -8.30 -2.91
CA ASP A 152 11.71 -8.39 -3.14
C ASP A 152 12.29 -9.70 -2.57
N ALA A 153 12.32 -10.74 -3.41
CA ALA A 153 12.80 -12.08 -3.08
C ALA A 153 14.32 -12.15 -2.79
N ARG A 154 15.06 -11.04 -2.88
CA ARG A 154 16.44 -10.95 -2.38
C ARG A 154 16.49 -10.84 -0.87
N TYR A 155 15.44 -10.29 -0.26
CA TYR A 155 15.34 -10.04 1.18
C TYR A 155 14.32 -10.94 1.86
N PHE A 156 13.22 -11.28 1.18
CA PHE A 156 12.12 -12.06 1.78
C PHE A 156 12.02 -13.44 1.14
N ASP A 157 11.92 -14.48 1.96
CA ASP A 157 11.61 -15.81 1.46
C ASP A 157 10.14 -15.86 1.03
N TYR A 158 9.88 -16.52 -0.08
CA TYR A 158 8.56 -16.55 -0.69
C TYR A 158 8.36 -17.86 -1.45
N ALA A 159 7.11 -18.36 -1.43
CA ALA A 159 6.65 -19.38 -2.35
C ALA A 159 5.23 -19.10 -2.86
N PRO A 160 4.90 -19.50 -4.10
CA PRO A 160 3.53 -19.54 -4.59
C PRO A 160 2.71 -20.61 -3.84
N GLY A 161 1.48 -20.86 -4.27
CA GLY A 161 0.73 -22.02 -3.79
C GLY A 161 1.40 -23.35 -4.20
N ASP A 162 1.31 -24.34 -3.32
CA ASP A 162 1.91 -25.66 -3.50
C ASP A 162 1.01 -26.59 -4.32
N GLU A 163 1.33 -26.74 -5.60
CA GLU A 163 0.58 -27.61 -6.51
C GLU A 163 0.65 -29.09 -6.11
N LYS A 164 1.70 -29.53 -5.38
CA LYS A 164 1.78 -30.91 -4.87
C LYS A 164 0.77 -31.15 -3.75
N ALA A 165 0.40 -30.09 -3.03
CA ALA A 165 -0.68 -30.09 -2.04
C ALA A 165 -2.06 -29.83 -2.68
N GLY A 166 -2.14 -29.69 -4.01
CA GLY A 166 -3.39 -29.44 -4.74
C GLY A 166 -3.82 -27.96 -4.77
N GLU A 167 -2.91 -27.05 -4.45
CA GLU A 167 -3.15 -25.60 -4.51
C GLU A 167 -2.91 -25.06 -5.94
N ARG A 168 -3.49 -23.90 -6.25
CA ARG A 168 -3.15 -23.16 -7.47
C ARG A 168 -1.92 -22.29 -7.21
N TYR A 169 -1.20 -21.90 -8.25
CA TYR A 169 -0.06 -20.97 -8.14
C TYR A 169 -0.35 -19.72 -7.27
N ILE A 170 -1.53 -19.13 -7.42
CA ILE A 170 -1.93 -17.92 -6.66
C ILE A 170 -2.52 -18.19 -5.27
N ASP A 171 -2.53 -19.45 -4.82
CA ASP A 171 -2.90 -19.78 -3.46
C ASP A 171 -1.75 -19.46 -2.50
N SER A 172 -1.27 -18.22 -2.49
CA SER A 172 -0.16 -17.69 -1.68
C SER A 172 -0.62 -16.43 -0.93
N GLN A 173 -1.70 -16.57 -0.16
CA GLN A 173 -2.29 -15.46 0.58
C GLN A 173 -1.56 -15.22 1.90
N PHE A 174 -1.20 -13.97 2.19
CA PHE A 174 -0.55 -13.56 3.43
C PHE A 174 -1.55 -12.87 4.38
N ALA A 175 -1.49 -13.24 5.65
CA ALA A 175 -2.39 -12.75 6.69
C ALA A 175 -2.00 -11.34 7.18
N THR A 176 -3.02 -10.56 7.56
CA THR A 176 -2.89 -9.25 8.22
C THR A 176 -3.79 -9.19 9.46
N SER A 177 -3.62 -8.19 10.30
CA SER A 177 -4.53 -7.89 11.41
C SER A 177 -5.79 -7.11 10.98
N THR A 178 -5.88 -6.69 9.72
CA THR A 178 -6.99 -5.85 9.23
C THR A 178 -8.16 -6.71 8.74
N LEU A 179 -9.22 -6.77 9.55
CA LEU A 179 -10.47 -7.44 9.21
C LEU A 179 -11.41 -6.50 8.44
N TYR A 180 -12.23 -7.09 7.57
CA TYR A 180 -13.34 -6.42 6.90
C TYR A 180 -14.56 -6.49 7.81
N GLU A 181 -15.05 -5.34 8.27
CA GLU A 181 -16.26 -5.23 9.09
C GLU A 181 -17.42 -4.62 8.26
N PRO A 182 -18.65 -5.17 8.32
CA PRO A 182 -19.13 -6.26 9.19
C PRO A 182 -18.98 -7.67 8.57
N GLY A 183 -17.98 -7.91 7.71
CA GLY A 183 -17.85 -9.10 6.87
C GLY A 183 -18.43 -8.94 5.46
N THR A 184 -18.19 -9.91 4.58
CA THR A 184 -18.57 -9.82 3.16
C THR A 184 -19.65 -10.83 2.75
N GLY A 185 -20.45 -10.48 1.74
CA GLY A 185 -21.43 -11.38 1.14
C GLY A 185 -22.73 -11.51 1.95
N PRO A 186 -23.69 -12.34 1.47
CA PRO A 186 -25.02 -12.44 2.07
C PRO A 186 -25.03 -13.01 3.50
N PHE A 187 -23.93 -13.64 3.93
CA PHE A 187 -23.81 -14.27 5.24
C PHE A 187 -22.97 -13.47 6.24
N LYS A 188 -22.41 -12.32 5.84
CA LYS A 188 -21.50 -11.51 6.68
C LYS A 188 -20.36 -12.34 7.28
N ASP A 189 -19.80 -13.24 6.47
CA ASP A 189 -18.67 -14.06 6.91
C ASP A 189 -17.49 -13.15 7.25
N LYS A 190 -16.74 -13.51 8.31
CA LYS A 190 -15.50 -12.82 8.65
C LYS A 190 -14.57 -12.88 7.45
N THR A 191 -14.10 -11.70 7.05
CA THR A 191 -13.17 -11.52 5.95
C THR A 191 -11.98 -10.75 6.46
N MET A 192 -10.79 -11.10 6.00
CA MET A 192 -9.54 -10.42 6.30
C MET A 192 -9.00 -9.80 5.02
N PHE A 193 -8.58 -8.54 5.06
CA PHE A 193 -7.80 -7.98 3.96
C PHE A 193 -6.41 -8.63 3.98
N GLY A 194 -6.00 -9.26 2.90
CA GLY A 194 -4.68 -9.85 2.78
C GLY A 194 -3.98 -9.45 1.49
N VAL A 195 -2.68 -9.68 1.44
CA VAL A 195 -1.85 -9.49 0.25
C VAL A 195 -1.56 -10.85 -0.38
N ASN A 196 -1.49 -10.89 -1.70
CA ASN A 196 -0.98 -12.03 -2.44
C ASN A 196 0.17 -11.60 -3.34
N PHE A 197 1.38 -11.90 -2.92
CA PHE A 197 2.60 -11.56 -3.66
C PHE A 197 2.78 -12.41 -4.93
N ALA A 198 1.98 -13.47 -5.14
CA ALA A 198 1.98 -14.21 -6.40
C ALA A 198 1.39 -13.40 -7.56
N ASP A 199 0.49 -12.45 -7.25
CA ASP A 199 -0.28 -11.74 -8.26
C ASP A 199 -0.47 -10.25 -7.98
N GLY A 200 0.26 -9.71 -7.01
CA GLY A 200 0.38 -8.27 -6.75
C GLY A 200 -0.87 -7.60 -6.21
N ARG A 201 -1.79 -8.35 -5.57
CA ARG A 201 -3.13 -7.85 -5.21
C ARG A 201 -3.39 -7.86 -3.70
N ILE A 202 -4.10 -6.82 -3.24
CA ILE A 202 -4.88 -6.87 -1.99
C ILE A 202 -6.24 -7.50 -2.30
N LYS A 203 -6.72 -8.38 -1.43
CA LYS A 203 -8.05 -8.98 -1.56
C LYS A 203 -8.72 -9.13 -0.19
N GLY A 204 -10.05 -9.21 -0.19
CA GLY A 204 -10.80 -9.72 0.96
C GLY A 204 -10.82 -11.24 0.92
N TYR A 205 -10.23 -11.89 1.91
CA TYR A 205 -10.27 -13.34 2.09
C TYR A 205 -11.22 -13.74 3.21
N GLY A 206 -12.24 -14.53 2.87
CA GLY A 206 -13.02 -15.23 3.89
C GLY A 206 -12.13 -16.17 4.71
N LEU A 207 -12.45 -16.31 6.00
CA LEU A 207 -11.70 -17.21 6.90
C LEU A 207 -12.06 -18.70 6.73
N GLN A 208 -13.07 -19.00 5.90
CA GLN A 208 -13.50 -20.35 5.58
C GLN A 208 -13.30 -20.62 4.08
N MET A 209 -12.99 -21.87 3.76
CA MET A 209 -12.93 -22.32 2.37
C MET A 209 -14.34 -22.33 1.74
N PRO A 210 -14.48 -21.90 0.47
CA PRO A 210 -15.76 -21.95 -0.22
C PRO A 210 -16.41 -23.33 -0.17
N GLY A 211 -17.72 -23.37 0.10
CA GLY A 211 -18.49 -24.61 0.18
C GLY A 211 -18.26 -25.42 1.46
N GLY A 212 -17.75 -24.80 2.53
CA GLY A 212 -17.64 -25.43 3.86
C GLY A 212 -16.54 -26.49 3.94
N ARG A 213 -15.49 -26.37 3.13
CA ARG A 213 -14.36 -27.34 3.06
C ARG A 213 -13.34 -27.19 4.19
N GLY A 214 -13.74 -26.59 5.30
CA GLY A 214 -12.89 -26.26 6.45
C GLY A 214 -12.38 -24.82 6.43
N GLU A 215 -11.53 -24.52 7.40
CA GLU A 215 -10.94 -23.20 7.56
C GLU A 215 -9.93 -22.91 6.47
N LYS A 216 -9.81 -21.64 6.10
CA LYS A 216 -8.80 -21.19 5.17
C LYS A 216 -7.49 -20.95 5.91
N THR A 217 -6.38 -21.35 5.30
CA THR A 217 -5.02 -21.11 5.82
C THR A 217 -4.28 -20.06 4.98
N PHE A 218 -3.30 -19.41 5.60
CA PHE A 218 -2.57 -18.26 5.08
C PHE A 218 -1.09 -18.37 5.46
N TYR A 219 -0.20 -17.86 4.60
CA TYR A 219 1.17 -17.55 5.02
C TYR A 219 1.15 -16.41 6.04
N VAL A 220 2.11 -16.43 6.98
CA VAL A 220 2.22 -15.45 8.04
C VAL A 220 3.59 -14.80 7.96
N LEU A 221 3.63 -13.47 7.85
CA LEU A 221 4.85 -12.67 7.89
C LEU A 221 4.68 -11.61 8.97
N LEU A 222 5.36 -11.78 10.11
CA LEU A 222 5.25 -10.88 11.26
C LEU A 222 6.15 -9.66 11.13
N VAL A 223 5.73 -8.60 11.82
CA VAL A 223 6.40 -7.30 11.82
C VAL A 223 6.48 -6.74 13.24
N ARG A 224 7.46 -5.87 13.47
CA ARG A 224 7.66 -5.07 14.69
C ARG A 224 8.17 -3.67 14.33
N GLY A 225 8.26 -2.76 15.30
CA GLY A 225 8.79 -1.41 15.07
C GLY A 225 7.70 -0.35 14.95
N ASN A 226 7.78 0.52 13.93
CA ASN A 226 6.93 1.69 13.77
C ASN A 226 5.41 1.37 13.71
N GLU A 227 4.73 1.43 14.85
CA GLU A 227 3.26 1.23 14.93
C GLU A 227 2.44 2.38 14.32
N GLY A 228 3.08 3.51 13.99
CA GLY A 228 2.42 4.65 13.36
C GLY A 228 2.34 4.57 11.84
N TYR A 229 3.03 3.61 11.20
CA TYR A 229 3.02 3.51 9.73
C TYR A 229 1.61 3.24 9.20
N GLY A 230 1.15 4.07 8.27
CA GLY A 230 -0.19 3.98 7.69
C GLY A 230 -1.30 4.67 8.51
N VAL A 231 -0.97 5.31 9.63
CA VAL A 231 -1.89 6.21 10.34
C VAL A 231 -1.75 7.61 9.76
N ASN A 232 -2.83 8.17 9.24
CA ASN A 232 -2.84 9.49 8.60
C ASN A 232 -3.12 10.61 9.63
N ASP A 233 -2.56 11.80 9.42
CA ASP A 233 -2.91 13.04 10.14
C ASP A 233 -3.31 14.09 9.11
N PHE A 234 -4.56 13.98 8.64
CA PHE A 234 -5.10 14.87 7.63
C PHE A 234 -5.46 16.23 8.22
N LYS A 235 -5.03 17.27 7.52
CA LYS A 235 -5.32 18.66 7.84
C LYS A 235 -5.88 19.35 6.61
N ASP A 236 -7.13 19.78 6.68
CA ASP A 236 -7.72 20.72 5.72
C ASP A 236 -6.99 22.06 5.80
N ASN A 237 -6.50 22.54 4.66
CA ASN A 237 -5.81 23.83 4.58
C ASN A 237 -6.77 25.00 4.33
N GLY A 238 -8.04 24.74 4.04
CA GLY A 238 -9.06 25.77 3.79
C GLY A 238 -8.94 26.44 2.42
N ASP A 239 -8.06 25.94 1.56
CA ASP A 239 -7.79 26.43 0.19
C ASP A 239 -8.17 25.41 -0.89
N GLY A 240 -8.84 24.32 -0.52
CA GLY A 240 -9.16 23.21 -1.41
C GLY A 240 -8.13 22.07 -1.39
N THR A 241 -7.07 22.18 -0.59
CA THR A 241 -6.08 21.11 -0.38
C THR A 241 -6.20 20.48 1.01
N VAL A 242 -5.74 19.23 1.12
CA VAL A 242 -5.61 18.47 2.37
C VAL A 242 -4.17 17.99 2.49
N THR A 243 -3.49 18.33 3.57
CA THR A 243 -2.15 17.80 3.87
C THR A 243 -2.26 16.62 4.80
N ASP A 244 -1.64 15.49 4.44
CA ASP A 244 -1.35 14.43 5.40
C ASP A 244 0.03 14.69 6.04
N ARG A 245 0.03 15.06 7.31
CA ARG A 245 1.27 15.41 8.02
C ARG A 245 2.15 14.19 8.33
N THR A 246 1.62 12.97 8.28
CA THR A 246 2.43 11.78 8.54
C THR A 246 3.21 11.35 7.30
N SER A 247 2.57 11.30 6.13
CA SER A 247 3.23 11.01 4.85
C SER A 247 3.96 12.20 4.21
N GLY A 248 3.54 13.43 4.55
CA GLY A 248 4.01 14.65 3.90
C GLY A 248 3.35 14.93 2.55
N LEU A 249 2.41 14.08 2.10
CA LEU A 249 1.67 14.27 0.86
C LEU A 249 0.59 15.35 1.02
N MET A 250 0.34 16.07 -0.06
CA MET A 250 -0.78 16.99 -0.19
C MET A 250 -1.71 16.48 -1.29
N TRP A 251 -3.00 16.58 -1.02
CA TRP A 251 -4.07 16.05 -1.85
C TRP A 251 -5.02 17.17 -2.25
N SER A 252 -5.60 17.09 -3.45
CA SER A 252 -6.81 17.86 -3.74
C SER A 252 -7.94 17.36 -2.84
N LYS A 253 -8.71 18.27 -2.25
CA LYS A 253 -9.78 17.89 -1.32
C LYS A 253 -10.94 17.18 -2.04
N ALA A 254 -11.20 17.55 -3.29
CA ALA A 254 -12.21 16.94 -4.14
C ALA A 254 -11.57 16.10 -5.25
N ASP A 255 -12.30 15.08 -5.70
CA ASP A 255 -12.03 14.37 -6.95
C ASP A 255 -12.44 15.22 -8.18
N ASN A 256 -12.27 14.66 -9.38
CA ASN A 256 -12.60 15.34 -10.63
C ASN A 256 -14.11 15.34 -10.97
N GLY A 257 -14.97 14.72 -10.16
CA GLY A 257 -16.42 14.74 -10.33
C GLY A 257 -17.01 13.78 -11.37
N GLU A 258 -16.19 13.11 -12.18
CA GLU A 258 -16.64 12.21 -13.24
C GLU A 258 -15.69 11.05 -13.50
N GLY A 259 -16.21 9.95 -14.04
CA GLY A 259 -15.36 8.83 -14.47
C GLY A 259 -14.61 9.19 -15.74
N VAL A 260 -13.29 9.06 -15.71
CA VAL A 260 -12.40 9.28 -16.86
C VAL A 260 -11.57 8.03 -17.13
N ASP A 261 -11.17 7.84 -18.39
CA ASP A 261 -10.18 6.81 -18.73
C ASP A 261 -8.77 7.20 -18.28
N TRP A 262 -7.82 6.26 -18.39
CA TRP A 262 -6.47 6.45 -17.88
C TRP A 262 -5.71 7.58 -18.58
N ASN A 263 -5.80 7.66 -19.90
CA ASN A 263 -5.14 8.72 -20.67
C ASN A 263 -5.76 10.09 -20.34
N GLN A 264 -7.07 10.16 -20.18
CA GLN A 264 -7.79 11.36 -19.75
C GLN A 264 -7.40 11.79 -18.33
N ALA A 265 -7.25 10.86 -17.38
CA ALA A 265 -6.79 11.18 -16.02
C ALA A 265 -5.39 11.81 -16.02
N LEU A 266 -4.47 11.25 -16.81
CA LEU A 266 -3.12 11.81 -16.98
C LEU A 266 -3.14 13.19 -17.62
N ALA A 267 -3.94 13.37 -18.69
CA ALA A 267 -4.10 14.67 -19.35
C ALA A 267 -4.74 15.73 -18.43
N PHE A 268 -5.72 15.34 -17.62
CA PHE A 268 -6.37 16.21 -16.63
C PHE A 268 -5.35 16.79 -15.65
N VAL A 269 -4.44 15.97 -15.14
CA VAL A 269 -3.36 16.45 -14.26
C VAL A 269 -2.49 17.49 -14.96
N GLN A 270 -2.11 17.27 -16.23
CA GLN A 270 -1.31 18.24 -16.97
C GLN A 270 -2.04 19.57 -17.16
N GLU A 271 -3.35 19.53 -17.42
CA GLU A 271 -4.21 20.72 -17.49
C GLU A 271 -4.24 21.47 -16.15
N ARG A 272 -4.45 20.77 -15.03
CA ARG A 272 -4.45 21.39 -13.69
C ARG A 272 -3.12 22.05 -13.36
N ASN A 273 -2.00 21.43 -13.75
CA ASN A 273 -0.68 22.03 -13.58
C ASN A 273 -0.50 23.29 -14.44
N ALA A 274 -0.94 23.26 -15.70
CA ALA A 274 -0.88 24.44 -16.57
C ALA A 274 -1.73 25.62 -16.07
N GLU A 275 -2.82 25.32 -15.35
CA GLU A 275 -3.72 26.31 -14.74
C GLU A 275 -3.26 26.81 -13.36
N ASN A 276 -2.16 26.28 -12.81
CA ASN A 276 -1.73 26.51 -11.43
C ASN A 276 -2.88 26.23 -10.43
N TYR A 277 -3.54 25.08 -10.61
CA TYR A 277 -4.72 24.68 -9.86
C TYR A 277 -4.46 24.69 -8.34
N LEU A 278 -5.35 25.38 -7.60
CA LEU A 278 -5.22 25.63 -6.16
C LEU A 278 -3.90 26.31 -5.74
N GLY A 279 -3.22 26.97 -6.68
CA GLY A 279 -1.94 27.64 -6.45
C GLY A 279 -0.70 26.76 -6.63
N TYR A 280 -0.86 25.54 -7.15
CA TYR A 280 0.21 24.57 -7.37
C TYR A 280 0.23 24.06 -8.82
N ASP A 281 1.43 23.71 -9.30
CA ASP A 281 1.70 23.23 -10.66
C ASP A 281 2.46 21.89 -10.72
N ASP A 282 2.54 21.20 -9.57
CA ASP A 282 3.24 19.93 -9.38
C ASP A 282 2.30 18.76 -9.04
N TRP A 283 1.01 18.88 -9.39
CA TRP A 283 0.04 17.80 -9.22
C TRP A 283 0.44 16.57 -10.04
N ARG A 284 0.11 15.40 -9.49
CA ARG A 284 0.23 14.10 -10.16
C ARG A 284 -0.87 13.18 -9.69
N LEU A 285 -1.11 12.11 -10.46
CA LEU A 285 -1.90 11.00 -9.94
C LEU A 285 -1.10 10.33 -8.81
N PRO A 286 -1.77 9.92 -7.72
CA PRO A 286 -1.12 9.11 -6.70
C PRO A 286 -0.75 7.75 -7.28
N ASN A 287 0.37 7.18 -6.85
CA ASN A 287 0.65 5.79 -7.16
C ASN A 287 -0.24 4.86 -6.32
N ALA A 288 -0.19 3.55 -6.62
CA ALA A 288 -1.06 2.58 -5.97
C ALA A 288 -0.89 2.54 -4.43
N LYS A 289 0.34 2.75 -3.93
CA LYS A 289 0.64 2.75 -2.48
C LYS A 289 0.18 4.02 -1.80
N GLU A 290 0.31 5.17 -2.43
CA GLU A 290 -0.19 6.44 -1.91
C GLU A 290 -1.72 6.46 -1.87
N LEU A 291 -2.36 5.97 -2.94
CA LEU A 291 -3.82 5.87 -2.99
C LEU A 291 -4.35 4.87 -1.95
N GLN A 292 -3.66 3.75 -1.74
CA GLN A 292 -4.02 2.81 -0.67
C GLN A 292 -3.78 3.41 0.72
N ASN A 293 -2.77 4.28 0.87
CA ASN A 293 -2.44 4.88 2.14
C ASN A 293 -3.56 5.78 2.68
N ILE A 294 -4.40 6.39 1.83
CA ILE A 294 -5.54 7.21 2.28
C ILE A 294 -6.81 6.40 2.60
N VAL A 295 -6.81 5.09 2.35
CA VAL A 295 -7.95 4.22 2.65
C VAL A 295 -8.11 4.08 4.17
N ASP A 296 -9.32 4.32 4.64
CA ASP A 296 -9.76 4.06 6.00
C ASP A 296 -10.55 2.73 6.04
N TYR A 297 -9.93 1.71 6.63
CA TYR A 297 -10.46 0.35 6.69
C TYR A 297 -11.55 0.17 7.75
N ASP A 298 -11.79 1.17 8.60
CA ASP A 298 -12.92 1.20 9.54
C ASP A 298 -14.18 1.85 8.93
N ARG A 299 -14.08 2.27 7.65
CA ARG A 299 -15.15 2.96 6.93
C ARG A 299 -15.53 2.20 5.66
N SER A 300 -16.84 2.12 5.42
CA SER A 300 -17.39 1.62 4.17
C SER A 300 -18.84 2.06 4.01
N PRO A 301 -19.41 2.00 2.79
CA PRO A 301 -20.83 2.27 2.62
C PRO A 301 -21.72 1.38 3.50
N ASP A 302 -21.34 0.12 3.71
CA ASP A 302 -22.11 -0.85 4.50
C ASP A 302 -21.93 -0.67 6.02
N MET A 303 -20.77 -0.18 6.48
CA MET A 303 -20.45 -0.03 7.90
C MET A 303 -20.79 1.37 8.44
N THR A 304 -20.44 2.41 7.70
CA THR A 304 -20.52 3.81 8.15
C THR A 304 -21.40 4.69 7.26
N GLY A 305 -21.93 4.15 6.16
CA GLY A 305 -22.71 4.94 5.19
C GLY A 305 -21.87 6.00 4.46
N SER A 306 -20.55 5.84 4.42
CA SER A 306 -19.61 6.79 3.81
C SER A 306 -18.58 6.10 2.93
N ALA A 307 -17.85 6.87 2.13
CA ALA A 307 -16.65 6.38 1.47
C ALA A 307 -15.63 5.85 2.50
N ALA A 308 -14.76 4.94 2.04
CA ALA A 308 -13.68 4.32 2.80
C ALA A 308 -12.42 5.19 2.86
N ILE A 309 -12.61 6.51 3.05
CA ILE A 309 -11.54 7.50 3.24
C ILE A 309 -12.01 8.52 4.29
N ASP A 310 -11.08 9.34 4.79
CA ASP A 310 -11.38 10.35 5.81
C ASP A 310 -12.45 11.37 5.34
N PRO A 311 -13.43 11.75 6.19
CA PRO A 311 -14.47 12.74 5.85
C PRO A 311 -13.96 14.15 5.49
N VAL A 312 -12.68 14.45 5.71
CA VAL A 312 -12.05 15.67 5.21
C VAL A 312 -12.12 15.75 3.69
N PHE A 313 -12.10 14.60 2.99
CA PHE A 313 -12.19 14.55 1.53
C PHE A 313 -13.65 14.67 1.07
N ALA A 314 -13.85 15.42 -0.02
CA ALA A 314 -15.10 15.48 -0.73
C ALA A 314 -15.13 14.36 -1.79
N THR A 315 -16.03 13.40 -1.62
CA THR A 315 -16.21 12.28 -2.56
C THR A 315 -17.44 12.51 -3.41
N THR A 316 -17.29 12.42 -4.72
CA THR A 316 -18.45 12.45 -5.63
C THR A 316 -19.35 11.25 -5.40
N GLN A 317 -20.66 11.48 -5.36
CA GLN A 317 -21.61 10.38 -5.19
C GLN A 317 -21.56 9.45 -6.39
N VAL A 318 -21.38 8.15 -6.14
CA VAL A 318 -21.55 7.12 -7.16
C VAL A 318 -23.05 7.02 -7.45
N THR A 319 -23.51 7.67 -8.52
CA THR A 319 -24.87 7.47 -9.04
C THR A 319 -24.95 6.07 -9.65
N LYS A 320 -25.86 5.25 -9.12
CA LYS A 320 -26.19 3.93 -9.69
C LYS A 320 -27.04 4.06 -10.94
#